data_AF-X6LQ66-F1
#
_entry.id   AF-X6LQ66-F1
#
_cell.length_a   1.000
_cell.length_b   1.000
_cell.length_c   1.000
_cell.angle_alpha   90.00
_cell.angle_beta   90.00
_cell.angle_gamma   90.00
#
_symmetry.space_group_name_H-M   'P 1'
#
loop_
_entity.id
_entity.type
_entity.pdbx_description
1 polymer ?
#
loop_
_entity_poly.entity_id
_entity_poly.type
_entity_poly.pdbx_seq_one_letter_code
_entity_poly.pdbx_strand_id
1 'polypeptide(L)'
;LQLGNPNKSSLEFNVSIQYYNDIDIIETHAKWACLILNHTWHFRTLLFDDRDDLSNCVSVNEGKNIKMSLSNINFQLFEFNSFHVIWKDNDNRTHKKPLNPYSITFKQGIQHVQHNLQMRNHFIDGRDEFILFKCKFDKCKPEISSKISKTNYADVLLHDIYKYLPHYPIIQVYWEIDYCFMVPYKRTIGIERNKLPKNVPFQDISLNQKTKFNPLLYECDIHKIKTIEDTINVKLTRNNDLQKLLHEVIKNDCLNDLISRPSAFHKKIKGQINYNEKDESGELVLNELILTILNELKILYHDDIHKKMGYPLQLWHICAILLYCGKSCNEKFNIIIGLIWIFI
;
A
#
# COMPACT_ATOMS: atom_id res chain seq x y z
N LEU A 1 -8.33 7.84 -22.19
CA LEU A 1 -8.92 8.92 -21.37
C LEU A 1 -8.49 10.23 -22.03
N GLN A 2 -9.42 11.07 -22.48
CA GLN A 2 -9.09 12.42 -22.90
C GLN A 2 -9.32 13.34 -21.69
N LEU A 3 -8.23 13.84 -21.11
CA LEU A 3 -8.28 14.91 -20.13
C LEU A 3 -8.21 16.23 -20.90
N GLY A 4 -8.90 17.26 -20.44
CA GLY A 4 -8.78 18.58 -21.05
C GLY A 4 -9.68 18.87 -22.24
N ASN A 5 -9.69 20.14 -22.65
CA ASN A 5 -10.40 20.61 -23.84
C ASN A 5 -9.37 20.91 -24.93
N PRO A 6 -9.26 20.07 -25.97
CA PRO A 6 -8.23 20.24 -27.02
C PRO A 6 -8.39 21.55 -27.80
N ASN A 7 -9.55 22.20 -27.70
CA ASN A 7 -9.87 23.43 -28.43
C ASN A 7 -9.55 24.71 -27.64
N LYS A 8 -9.12 24.61 -26.37
CA LYS A 8 -8.75 25.78 -25.58
C LYS A 8 -7.23 25.89 -25.45
N SER A 9 -6.69 27.03 -25.89
CA SER A 9 -5.32 27.49 -25.64
C SER A 9 -5.05 27.85 -24.17
N SER A 10 -5.99 27.59 -23.25
CA SER A 10 -5.76 27.74 -21.82
C SER A 10 -4.79 26.67 -21.39
N LEU A 11 -3.59 27.08 -20.99
CA LEU A 11 -2.64 26.23 -20.30
C LEU A 11 -3.39 25.39 -19.24
N GLU A 12 -3.45 24.09 -19.44
CA GLU A 12 -4.19 23.18 -18.56
C GLU A 12 -3.39 22.94 -17.29
N PHE A 13 -3.39 23.93 -16.40
CA PHE A 13 -2.80 23.85 -15.06
C PHE A 13 -3.72 23.18 -14.04
N ASN A 14 -4.91 22.80 -14.44
CA ASN A 14 -5.98 22.42 -13.52
C ASN A 14 -6.16 20.91 -13.43
N VAL A 15 -5.09 20.13 -13.60
CA VAL A 15 -5.18 18.72 -13.22
C VAL A 15 -5.14 18.62 -11.70
N SER A 16 -6.28 18.25 -11.15
CA SER A 16 -6.43 18.00 -9.73
C SER A 16 -6.33 16.50 -9.51
N ILE A 17 -5.34 16.08 -8.72
CA ILE A 17 -5.19 14.68 -8.31
C ILE A 17 -5.37 14.62 -6.79
N GLN A 18 -6.35 13.87 -6.33
CA GLN A 18 -6.61 13.66 -4.92
C GLN A 18 -6.50 12.17 -4.60
N TYR A 19 -5.71 11.84 -3.57
CA TYR A 19 -5.65 10.48 -3.06
C TYR A 19 -6.72 10.29 -2.00
N TYR A 20 -7.29 9.11 -1.97
CA TYR A 20 -8.09 8.64 -0.83
C TYR A 20 -7.91 7.13 -0.71
N ASN A 21 -8.22 6.59 0.46
CA ASN A 21 -8.25 5.15 0.66
C ASN A 21 -9.69 4.76 0.89
N ASP A 22 -10.15 3.77 0.14
CA ASP A 22 -11.44 3.16 0.36
C ASP A 22 -11.20 1.84 1.09
N ILE A 23 -11.55 1.83 2.37
CA ILE A 23 -11.28 0.73 3.28
C ILE A 23 -12.62 0.19 3.73
N ASP A 24 -12.99 -0.97 3.20
CA ASP A 24 -14.19 -1.67 3.64
C ASP A 24 -13.80 -2.62 4.77
N ILE A 25 -13.98 -2.16 6.00
CA ILE A 25 -13.69 -2.93 7.21
C ILE A 25 -14.86 -3.86 7.57
N ILE A 26 -16.05 -3.64 7.02
CA ILE A 26 -17.27 -4.32 7.49
C ILE A 26 -17.50 -5.61 6.70
N GLU A 27 -17.45 -5.54 5.38
CA GLU A 27 -17.86 -6.67 4.53
C GLU A 27 -16.64 -7.46 4.06
N THR A 28 -15.72 -6.80 3.35
CA THR A 28 -14.63 -7.50 2.64
C THR A 28 -13.28 -7.47 3.34
N HIS A 29 -13.09 -6.55 4.30
CA HIS A 29 -11.78 -6.23 4.88
C HIS A 29 -10.75 -5.81 3.81
N ALA A 30 -11.24 -5.38 2.63
CA ALA A 30 -10.40 -4.96 1.52
C ALA A 30 -9.99 -3.49 1.66
N LYS A 31 -8.76 -3.20 1.22
CA LYS A 31 -8.26 -1.84 1.07
C LYS A 31 -8.01 -1.55 -0.39
N TRP A 32 -8.47 -0.38 -0.83
CA TRP A 32 -8.24 0.12 -2.17
C TRP A 32 -7.49 1.44 -2.14
N ALA A 33 -6.42 1.50 -2.94
CA ALA A 33 -5.70 2.74 -3.16
C ALA A 33 -6.44 3.50 -4.26
N CYS A 34 -7.07 4.61 -3.89
CA CYS A 34 -7.96 5.32 -4.80
C CYS A 34 -7.41 6.69 -5.19
N LEU A 35 -7.79 7.14 -6.38
CA LEU A 35 -7.38 8.41 -6.97
C LEU A 35 -8.59 9.09 -7.61
N ILE A 36 -8.81 10.36 -7.28
CA ILE A 36 -9.78 11.22 -7.95
C ILE A 36 -9.00 12.15 -8.87
N LEU A 37 -9.34 12.14 -10.15
CA LEU A 37 -8.77 12.99 -11.17
C LEU A 37 -9.79 14.02 -11.64
N ASN A 38 -9.42 15.29 -11.57
CA ASN A 38 -10.24 16.45 -11.93
C ASN A 38 -11.62 16.42 -11.27
N HIS A 39 -11.69 15.97 -10.01
CA HIS A 39 -12.92 15.88 -9.22
C HIS A 39 -14.03 15.02 -9.84
N THR A 40 -13.75 14.27 -10.91
CA THR A 40 -14.78 13.61 -11.74
C THR A 40 -14.48 12.14 -11.92
N TRP A 41 -13.21 11.78 -12.15
CA TRP A 41 -12.83 10.42 -12.49
C TRP A 41 -12.30 9.72 -11.25
N HIS A 42 -12.99 8.67 -10.82
CA HIS A 42 -12.60 7.85 -9.68
C HIS A 42 -11.90 6.60 -10.19
N PHE A 43 -10.66 6.43 -9.77
CA PHE A 43 -9.85 5.24 -10.01
C PHE A 43 -9.65 4.50 -8.69
N ARG A 44 -9.62 3.18 -8.80
CA ARG A 44 -9.45 2.26 -7.69
C ARG A 44 -8.41 1.23 -8.09
N THR A 45 -7.34 1.09 -7.31
CA THR A 45 -6.28 0.10 -7.54
C THR A 45 -6.09 -0.78 -6.31
N LEU A 46 -5.62 -2.01 -6.53
CA LEU A 46 -5.33 -2.96 -5.44
C LEU A 46 -4.05 -2.57 -4.70
N LEU A 47 -3.04 -2.11 -5.43
CA LEU A 47 -1.75 -1.71 -4.88
C LEU A 47 -1.61 -0.19 -4.91
N PHE A 48 -0.97 0.37 -3.89
CA PHE A 48 -0.66 1.81 -3.86
C PHE A 48 0.35 2.19 -4.93
N ASP A 49 1.23 1.26 -5.32
CA ASP A 49 2.19 1.45 -6.41
C ASP A 49 1.48 1.73 -7.73
N ASP A 50 0.44 0.96 -8.06
CA ASP A 50 -0.36 1.19 -9.26
C ASP A 50 -1.05 2.57 -9.23
N ARG A 51 -1.51 3.02 -8.05
CA ARG A 51 -2.10 4.35 -7.87
C ARG A 51 -1.06 5.44 -8.07
N ASP A 52 0.11 5.28 -7.46
CA ASP A 52 1.20 6.25 -7.53
C ASP A 52 1.75 6.33 -8.97
N ASP A 53 1.88 5.20 -9.67
CA ASP A 53 2.26 5.13 -11.08
C ASP A 53 1.21 5.80 -11.98
N LEU A 54 -0.09 5.52 -11.74
CA LEU A 54 -1.16 6.20 -12.46
C LEU A 54 -1.12 7.70 -12.22
N SER A 55 -0.96 8.13 -10.96
CA SER A 55 -0.82 9.53 -10.58
C SER A 55 0.35 10.17 -11.32
N ASN A 56 1.53 9.55 -11.31
CA ASN A 56 2.73 10.03 -11.98
C ASN A 56 2.51 10.14 -13.50
N CYS A 57 1.84 9.16 -14.11
CA CYS A 57 1.49 9.17 -15.54
C CYS A 57 0.54 10.32 -15.91
N VAL A 58 -0.41 10.67 -15.04
CA VAL A 58 -1.35 11.79 -15.29
C VAL A 58 -0.81 13.14 -14.78
N SER A 59 0.29 13.13 -14.02
CA SER A 59 0.95 14.33 -13.49
C SER A 59 1.90 14.99 -14.49
N VAL A 60 2.56 14.19 -15.32
CA VAL A 60 3.63 14.63 -16.23
C VAL A 60 3.54 13.88 -17.54
N ASN A 61 3.63 14.63 -18.64
CA ASN A 61 3.92 14.04 -19.94
C ASN A 61 5.40 13.67 -20.01
N GLU A 62 5.75 12.48 -19.53
CA GLU A 62 6.93 11.85 -20.10
C GLU A 62 6.50 11.35 -21.47
N GLY A 63 6.88 12.11 -22.52
CA GLY A 63 6.97 11.61 -23.88
C GLY A 63 8.04 10.52 -23.99
N LYS A 64 7.93 9.48 -23.17
CA LYS A 64 8.61 8.22 -23.41
C LYS A 64 7.85 7.58 -24.55
N ASN A 65 8.55 7.33 -25.65
CA ASN A 65 8.13 6.33 -26.62
C ASN A 65 8.06 4.98 -25.89
N ILE A 66 6.95 4.72 -25.19
CA ILE A 66 6.67 3.40 -24.63
C ILE A 66 6.32 2.54 -25.83
N LYS A 67 7.35 1.86 -26.34
CA LYS A 67 7.18 0.81 -27.33
C LYS A 67 6.52 -0.37 -26.61
N MET A 68 5.18 -0.36 -26.51
CA MET A 68 4.46 -1.52 -26.00
C MET A 68 4.72 -2.68 -26.96
N SER A 69 5.35 -3.73 -26.45
CA SER A 69 5.90 -4.86 -27.22
C SER A 69 4.87 -5.67 -28.01
N LEU A 70 3.58 -5.38 -27.86
CA LEU A 70 2.48 -6.14 -28.47
C LEU A 70 1.78 -5.41 -29.63
N SER A 71 2.10 -4.14 -29.92
CA SER A 71 1.51 -3.42 -31.05
C SER A 71 2.37 -2.24 -31.51
N ASN A 72 2.58 -2.09 -32.82
CA ASN A 72 3.20 -0.91 -33.45
C ASN A 72 2.31 0.35 -33.39
N ILE A 73 1.60 0.57 -32.29
CA ILE A 73 0.80 1.77 -32.08
C ILE A 73 1.69 2.77 -31.34
N ASN A 74 2.19 3.76 -32.07
CA ASN A 74 2.83 4.94 -31.47
C ASN A 74 1.72 5.81 -30.88
N PHE A 75 1.53 5.76 -29.57
CA PHE A 75 0.70 6.73 -28.87
C PHE A 75 1.51 8.02 -28.69
N GLN A 76 1.09 9.10 -29.35
CA GLN A 76 1.58 10.44 -29.05
C GLN A 76 0.73 11.00 -27.91
N LEU A 77 1.28 11.01 -26.69
CA LEU A 77 0.66 11.61 -25.52
C LEU A 77 0.97 13.12 -25.49
N PHE A 78 -0.07 13.93 -25.33
CA PHE A 78 0.03 15.39 -25.25
C PHE A 78 0.27 15.87 -23.81
N GLU A 79 0.89 17.04 -23.67
CA GLU A 79 1.25 17.64 -22.38
C GLU A 79 0.02 18.07 -21.57
N PHE A 80 -0.16 17.47 -20.38
CA PHE A 80 -1.07 17.96 -19.36
C PHE A 80 -0.27 18.41 -18.13
N ASN A 81 -0.49 19.66 -17.72
CA ASN A 81 0.27 20.47 -16.75
C ASN A 81 1.73 20.70 -17.09
N SER A 82 2.07 21.97 -17.17
CA SER A 82 3.44 22.37 -17.44
C SER A 82 4.27 22.53 -16.16
N PHE A 83 3.62 22.74 -15.01
CA PHE A 83 4.31 22.88 -13.71
C PHE A 83 4.02 21.67 -12.82
N HIS A 84 5.08 20.98 -12.39
CA HIS A 84 4.96 19.88 -11.42
C HIS A 84 6.11 19.87 -10.42
N VAL A 85 5.74 19.49 -9.20
CA VAL A 85 6.67 19.23 -8.11
C VAL A 85 7.07 17.77 -8.16
N ILE A 86 8.35 17.50 -8.01
CA ILE A 86 8.88 16.16 -7.76
C ILE A 86 9.53 16.07 -6.38
N TRP A 87 9.41 14.93 -5.74
CA TRP A 87 10.12 14.61 -4.50
C TRP A 87 10.48 13.12 -4.51
N LYS A 88 11.42 12.74 -3.66
CA LYS A 88 11.76 11.34 -3.45
C LYS A 88 11.25 10.87 -2.10
N ASP A 89 10.74 9.64 -2.04
CA ASP A 89 10.43 8.98 -0.78
C ASP A 89 11.67 8.28 -0.18
N ASN A 90 11.48 7.64 0.97
CA ASN A 90 12.53 6.88 1.66
C ASN A 90 13.08 5.71 0.83
N ASP A 91 12.31 5.22 -0.15
CA ASP A 91 12.70 4.15 -1.08
C ASP A 91 13.37 4.70 -2.34
N ASN A 92 13.73 5.99 -2.35
CA ASN A 92 14.25 6.73 -3.51
C ASN A 92 13.32 6.76 -4.73
N ARG A 93 12.03 6.41 -4.57
CA ARG A 93 11.05 6.49 -5.66
C ARG A 93 10.69 7.94 -5.87
N THR A 94 10.66 8.35 -7.13
CA THR A 94 10.33 9.73 -7.51
C THR A 94 8.84 9.85 -7.69
N HIS A 95 8.23 10.73 -6.90
CA HIS A 95 6.81 11.08 -6.99
C HIS A 95 6.65 12.41 -7.70
N LYS A 96 5.52 12.57 -8.38
CA LYS A 96 5.17 13.77 -9.15
C LYS A 96 3.83 14.29 -8.70
N LYS A 97 3.69 15.62 -8.62
CA LYS A 97 2.43 16.30 -8.30
C LYS A 97 2.26 17.52 -9.20
N PRO A 98 1.20 17.57 -10.03
CA PRO A 98 0.89 18.76 -10.80
C PRO A 98 0.31 19.79 -9.84
N LEU A 99 0.80 21.02 -9.93
CA LEU A 99 0.31 22.14 -9.14
C LEU A 99 0.13 23.34 -10.07
N ASN A 100 -0.97 24.08 -9.94
CA ASN A 100 -1.16 25.31 -10.69
C ASN A 100 -0.37 26.44 -10.01
N PRO A 101 0.74 26.93 -10.61
CA PRO A 101 1.59 27.87 -9.91
C PRO A 101 0.96 29.25 -9.72
N TYR A 102 -0.10 29.57 -10.49
CA TYR A 102 -0.81 30.85 -10.43
C TYR A 102 -1.90 30.90 -9.37
N SER A 103 -2.42 29.76 -8.93
CA SER A 103 -3.52 29.70 -7.95
C SER A 103 -3.09 29.13 -6.60
N ILE A 104 -1.90 28.54 -6.53
CA ILE A 104 -1.44 27.85 -5.34
C ILE A 104 -0.28 28.57 -4.66
N THR A 105 -0.42 28.75 -3.36
CA THR A 105 0.67 29.17 -2.49
C THR A 105 1.62 28.01 -2.20
N PHE A 106 2.83 28.32 -1.76
CA PHE A 106 3.77 27.30 -1.34
C PHE A 106 3.21 26.44 -0.19
N LYS A 107 2.55 27.04 0.81
CA LYS A 107 1.92 26.28 1.91
C LYS A 107 0.87 25.33 1.41
N GLN A 108 -0.02 25.77 0.52
CA GLN A 108 -1.04 24.91 -0.06
C GLN A 108 -0.39 23.77 -0.84
N GLY A 109 0.64 24.06 -1.65
CA GLY A 109 1.41 23.02 -2.36
C GLY A 109 2.01 21.98 -1.42
N ILE A 110 2.64 22.43 -0.33
CA ILE A 110 3.15 21.55 0.73
C ILE A 110 2.04 20.73 1.37
N GLN A 111 0.90 21.34 1.71
CA GLN A 111 -0.26 20.66 2.28
C GLN A 111 -0.80 19.57 1.34
N HIS A 112 -0.77 19.78 0.02
CA HIS A 112 -1.15 18.73 -0.93
C HIS A 112 -0.17 17.56 -0.93
N VAL A 113 1.14 17.81 -0.91
CA VAL A 113 2.14 16.74 -0.82
C VAL A 113 2.01 16.00 0.51
N GLN A 114 1.83 16.75 1.60
CA GLN A 114 1.60 16.24 2.94
C GLN A 114 0.38 15.31 3.00
N HIS A 115 -0.76 15.74 2.44
CA HIS A 115 -1.98 14.92 2.38
C HIS A 115 -1.80 13.65 1.55
N ASN A 116 -1.14 13.74 0.38
CA ASN A 116 -0.84 12.56 -0.44
C ASN A 116 0.04 11.55 0.31
N LEU A 117 1.07 12.04 1.01
CA LEU A 117 1.93 11.19 1.84
C LEU A 117 1.16 10.56 3.01
N GLN A 118 0.24 11.28 3.66
CA GLN A 118 -0.66 10.72 4.67
C GLN A 118 -1.50 9.58 4.11
N MET A 119 -2.19 9.80 2.98
CA MET A 119 -3.05 8.78 2.38
C MET A 119 -2.23 7.56 1.96
N ARG A 120 -1.01 7.76 1.45
CA ARG A 120 -0.09 6.66 1.13
C ARG A 120 0.31 5.87 2.38
N ASN A 121 0.83 6.51 3.42
CA ASN A 121 1.29 5.80 4.63
C ASN A 121 0.13 5.13 5.39
N HIS A 122 -1.05 5.75 5.37
CA HIS A 122 -2.26 5.15 5.95
C HIS A 122 -2.65 3.87 5.21
N PHE A 123 -2.51 3.86 3.88
CA PHE A 123 -2.81 2.68 3.07
C PHE A 123 -1.84 1.52 3.34
N ILE A 124 -0.54 1.83 3.43
CA ILE A 124 0.50 0.81 3.58
C ILE A 124 0.39 0.18 4.97
N ASP A 125 0.52 1.02 6.01
CA ASP A 125 0.77 0.56 7.39
C ASP A 125 -0.22 1.12 8.41
N GLY A 126 -1.28 1.82 7.99
CA GLY A 126 -2.22 2.44 8.93
C GLY A 126 -1.67 3.67 9.66
N ARG A 127 -0.56 4.27 9.18
CA ARG A 127 0.06 5.46 9.77
C ARG A 127 -0.40 6.76 9.10
N ASP A 128 -0.92 7.70 9.87
CA ASP A 128 -1.37 9.00 9.33
C ASP A 128 -1.11 10.19 10.27
N GLU A 129 -0.57 9.95 11.47
CA GLU A 129 -0.14 11.00 12.39
C GLU A 129 1.32 11.38 12.11
N PHE A 130 1.56 12.66 11.86
CA PHE A 130 2.90 13.17 11.60
C PHE A 130 3.70 13.30 12.89
N ILE A 131 4.87 12.66 12.92
CA ILE A 131 5.92 12.97 13.90
C ILE A 131 6.77 14.13 13.38
N LEU A 132 7.13 14.06 12.10
CA LEU A 132 8.00 15.03 11.43
C LEU A 132 7.49 15.25 10.01
N PHE A 133 7.44 16.51 9.60
CA PHE A 133 7.30 16.90 8.21
C PHE A 133 8.11 18.19 7.99
N LYS A 134 9.17 18.10 7.19
CA LYS A 134 10.09 19.22 6.97
C LYS A 134 10.53 19.28 5.51
N CYS A 135 10.26 20.40 4.85
CA CYS A 135 10.83 20.70 3.55
C CYS A 135 12.19 21.38 3.72
N LYS A 136 13.25 20.83 3.13
CA LYS A 136 14.62 21.39 3.15
C LYS A 136 14.81 22.34 1.96
N PHE A 137 14.52 23.63 2.17
CA PHE A 137 14.54 24.64 1.10
C PHE A 137 15.88 24.80 0.39
N ASP A 138 16.97 24.68 1.15
CA ASP A 138 18.36 24.71 0.67
C ASP A 138 18.70 23.55 -0.27
N LYS A 139 17.93 22.45 -0.21
CA LYS A 139 18.10 21.26 -1.05
C LYS A 139 17.09 21.17 -2.19
N CYS A 140 16.10 22.06 -2.22
CA CYS A 140 15.14 22.13 -3.32
C CYS A 140 15.85 22.55 -4.61
N LYS A 141 15.35 22.11 -5.77
CA LYS A 141 15.91 22.49 -7.07
C LYS A 141 14.82 23.08 -7.97
N PRO A 142 14.94 24.34 -8.42
CA PRO A 142 15.97 25.30 -8.02
C PRO A 142 15.83 25.69 -6.54
N GLU A 143 16.94 26.17 -5.98
CA GLU A 143 17.01 26.56 -4.58
C GLU A 143 15.96 27.64 -4.28
N ILE A 144 15.17 27.41 -3.24
CA ILE A 144 14.20 28.39 -2.76
C ILE A 144 14.95 29.34 -1.84
N SER A 145 15.04 30.61 -2.23
CA SER A 145 15.83 31.60 -1.49
C SER A 145 15.47 31.66 0.00
N SER A 146 16.48 31.46 0.86
CA SER A 146 16.37 31.56 2.32
C SER A 146 16.01 32.96 2.82
N LYS A 147 16.07 34.00 1.99
CA LYS A 147 15.55 35.33 2.33
C LYS A 147 14.03 35.32 2.41
N ILE A 148 13.37 34.48 1.63
CA ILE A 148 11.91 34.34 1.61
C ILE A 148 11.44 33.50 2.81
N SER A 149 12.27 32.61 3.36
CA SER A 149 11.90 31.76 4.51
C SER A 149 11.75 32.52 5.85
N LYS A 150 12.22 33.77 5.95
CA LYS A 150 12.12 34.60 7.17
C LYS A 150 10.80 35.36 7.31
N THR A 151 10.06 35.55 6.22
CA THR A 151 8.77 36.28 6.18
C THR A 151 7.71 35.33 5.63
N ASN A 152 6.81 34.84 6.50
CA ASN A 152 5.61 34.04 6.20
C ASN A 152 5.56 33.44 4.78
N TYR A 153 6.46 32.50 4.49
CA TYR A 153 6.55 31.81 3.20
C TYR A 153 5.27 31.04 2.83
N ALA A 154 4.36 30.94 3.81
CA ALA A 154 3.10 30.26 3.68
C ALA A 154 2.25 30.80 2.53
N ASP A 155 2.20 32.11 2.34
CA ASP A 155 1.19 32.75 1.50
C ASP A 155 1.74 33.23 0.15
N VAL A 156 3.01 32.93 -0.17
CA VAL A 156 3.63 33.28 -1.45
C VAL A 156 3.19 32.29 -2.53
N LEU A 157 2.71 32.79 -3.68
CA LEU A 157 2.35 31.97 -4.83
C LEU A 157 3.58 31.27 -5.42
N LEU A 158 3.40 30.04 -5.89
CA LEU A 158 4.48 29.32 -6.59
C LEU A 158 4.95 30.08 -7.85
N HIS A 159 4.05 30.84 -8.49
CA HIS A 159 4.39 31.76 -9.56
C HIS A 159 5.49 32.74 -9.14
N ASP A 160 5.34 33.40 -8.00
CA ASP A 160 6.30 34.42 -7.55
C ASP A 160 7.67 33.83 -7.20
N ILE A 161 7.69 32.55 -6.80
CA ILE A 161 8.92 31.82 -6.49
C ILE A 161 9.66 31.42 -7.78
N TYR A 162 8.93 31.01 -8.81
CA TYR A 162 9.50 30.30 -9.96
C TYR A 162 9.43 31.03 -11.31
N LYS A 163 8.75 32.19 -11.39
CA LYS A 163 8.51 32.93 -12.65
C LYS A 163 9.75 33.36 -13.44
N TYR A 164 10.91 33.44 -12.79
CA TYR A 164 12.16 33.85 -13.43
C TYR A 164 12.99 32.67 -13.96
N LEU A 165 12.50 31.44 -13.83
CA LEU A 165 13.19 30.27 -14.35
C LEU A 165 12.99 30.12 -15.87
N PRO A 166 14.01 29.64 -16.59
CA PRO A 166 13.84 29.30 -18.00
C PRO A 166 12.68 28.32 -18.20
N HIS A 167 11.90 28.54 -19.26
CA HIS A 167 10.75 27.73 -19.64
C HIS A 167 9.54 27.78 -18.68
N TYR A 168 9.54 28.63 -17.64
CA TYR A 168 8.37 28.84 -16.81
C TYR A 168 7.14 29.24 -17.66
N PRO A 169 5.94 28.67 -17.42
CA PRO A 169 5.57 27.76 -16.32
C PRO A 169 5.78 26.28 -16.63
N ILE A 170 6.41 25.92 -17.75
CA ILE A 170 6.72 24.55 -18.18
C ILE A 170 8.02 24.07 -17.52
N ILE A 171 7.97 23.82 -16.21
CA ILE A 171 9.14 23.43 -15.42
C ILE A 171 8.82 22.32 -14.42
N GLN A 172 9.85 21.52 -14.16
CA GLN A 172 9.89 20.57 -13.06
C GLN A 172 10.68 21.17 -11.91
N VAL A 173 10.10 21.22 -10.72
CA VAL A 173 10.79 21.65 -9.50
C VAL A 173 10.92 20.48 -8.52
N TYR A 174 12.08 20.33 -7.89
CA TYR A 174 12.35 19.32 -6.89
C TYR A 174 12.20 19.89 -5.48
N TRP A 175 11.37 19.26 -4.67
CA TRP A 175 11.25 19.53 -3.24
C TRP A 175 11.86 18.40 -2.44
N GLU A 176 12.87 18.73 -1.63
CA GLU A 176 13.44 17.79 -0.65
C GLU A 176 12.55 17.81 0.60
N ILE A 177 11.91 16.68 0.91
CA ILE A 177 10.95 16.56 2.00
C ILE A 177 11.38 15.40 2.91
N ASP A 178 11.64 15.71 4.17
CA ASP A 178 11.74 14.72 5.23
C ASP A 178 10.37 14.53 5.86
N TYR A 179 9.96 13.28 6.07
CA TYR A 179 8.74 12.99 6.79
C TYR A 179 8.85 11.70 7.61
N CYS A 180 8.09 11.64 8.70
CA CYS A 180 7.93 10.45 9.52
C CYS A 180 6.49 10.39 10.04
N PHE A 181 5.89 9.21 9.96
CA PHE A 181 4.53 8.93 10.39
C PHE A 181 4.49 7.89 11.49
N MET A 182 3.48 7.99 12.34
CA MET A 182 3.12 6.98 13.32
C MET A 182 1.64 6.59 13.22
N VAL A 183 1.32 5.43 13.79
CA VAL A 183 -0.06 5.05 14.08
C VAL A 183 -0.55 5.91 15.26
N PRO A 184 -1.70 6.59 15.16
CA PRO A 184 -2.26 7.31 16.28
C PRO A 184 -2.50 6.39 17.48
N TYR A 185 -2.13 6.84 18.68
CA TYR A 185 -2.31 6.04 19.91
C TYR A 185 -3.78 5.61 20.13
N LYS A 186 -4.76 6.38 19.67
CA LYS A 186 -6.19 6.01 19.74
C LYS A 186 -6.53 4.74 18.94
N ARG A 187 -5.69 4.37 17.96
CA ARG A 187 -5.85 3.20 17.08
C ARG A 187 -4.92 2.04 17.47
N THR A 188 -4.06 2.22 18.49
CA THR A 188 -3.20 1.14 18.98
C THR A 188 -3.97 0.26 19.97
N ILE A 189 -3.49 -0.98 20.14
CA ILE A 189 -4.14 -1.99 20.98
C ILE A 189 -3.12 -2.51 21.97
N GLY A 190 -3.47 -2.42 23.25
CA GLY A 190 -2.64 -2.93 24.33
C GLY A 190 -2.41 -4.44 24.17
N ILE A 191 -1.16 -4.86 24.39
CA ILE A 191 -0.73 -6.26 24.28
C ILE A 191 -1.26 -7.12 25.43
N GLU A 192 -1.84 -6.53 26.49
CA GLU A 192 -2.42 -7.23 27.65
C GLU A 192 -3.64 -8.10 27.25
N ARG A 193 -3.39 -9.21 26.55
CA ARG A 193 -4.31 -10.22 26.01
C ARG A 193 -4.85 -11.15 27.09
N ASN A 194 -5.05 -10.69 28.32
CA ASN A 194 -5.54 -11.54 29.41
C ASN A 194 -7.03 -11.93 29.25
N LYS A 195 -7.71 -11.49 28.18
CA LYS A 195 -9.13 -11.75 27.93
C LYS A 195 -9.49 -12.03 26.46
N LEU A 196 -8.60 -12.61 25.65
CA LEU A 196 -9.11 -13.26 24.43
C LEU A 196 -10.05 -14.39 24.87
N PRO A 197 -11.23 -14.54 24.24
CA PRO A 197 -12.11 -15.66 24.54
C PRO A 197 -11.30 -16.94 24.35
N LYS A 198 -11.11 -17.70 25.44
CA LYS A 198 -10.47 -19.02 25.37
C LYS A 198 -11.22 -19.79 24.30
N ASN A 199 -10.49 -20.22 23.26
CA ASN A 199 -11.00 -21.01 22.14
C ASN A 199 -12.15 -21.87 22.61
N VAL A 200 -13.37 -21.55 22.15
CA VAL A 200 -14.53 -22.40 22.42
C VAL A 200 -14.13 -23.79 21.92
N PRO A 201 -14.24 -24.86 22.75
CA PRO A 201 -13.88 -26.20 22.32
C PRO A 201 -14.69 -26.48 21.06
N PHE A 202 -14.00 -26.67 19.93
CA PHE A 202 -14.65 -27.08 18.69
C PHE A 202 -15.33 -28.42 18.97
N GLN A 203 -16.66 -28.41 19.09
CA GLN A 203 -17.43 -29.63 18.95
C GLN A 203 -17.19 -30.13 17.53
N ASP A 204 -16.83 -31.41 17.40
CA ASP A 204 -16.73 -32.09 16.12
C ASP A 204 -18.06 -31.99 15.37
N ILE A 205 -18.18 -30.98 14.51
CA ILE A 205 -19.30 -30.85 13.59
C ILE A 205 -19.10 -31.94 12.53
N SER A 206 -20.05 -32.87 12.47
CA SER A 206 -20.10 -33.95 11.48
C SER A 206 -19.97 -33.39 10.05
N LEU A 207 -18.80 -33.60 9.46
CA LEU A 207 -18.31 -33.03 8.19
C LEU A 207 -18.82 -33.80 6.95
N ASN A 208 -20.12 -34.09 6.87
CA ASN A 208 -20.71 -34.82 5.73
C ASN A 208 -21.57 -33.98 4.78
N GLN A 209 -21.55 -32.65 4.89
CA GLN A 209 -22.07 -31.78 3.84
C GLN A 209 -20.93 -31.01 3.18
N LYS A 210 -20.66 -31.32 1.91
CA LYS A 210 -19.78 -30.52 1.04
C LYS A 210 -20.35 -29.10 0.91
N THR A 211 -19.93 -28.18 1.75
CA THR A 211 -20.12 -26.76 1.49
C THR A 211 -19.11 -26.31 0.45
N LYS A 212 -19.57 -26.17 -0.79
CA LYS A 212 -18.82 -25.58 -1.90
C LYS A 212 -18.91 -24.05 -1.78
N PHE A 213 -18.25 -23.49 -0.76
CA PHE A 213 -18.14 -22.04 -0.59
C PHE A 213 -16.71 -21.71 -0.17
N ASN A 214 -16.04 -20.86 -0.97
CA ASN A 214 -14.81 -20.20 -0.59
C ASN A 214 -15.22 -18.85 0.06
N PRO A 215 -15.05 -18.67 1.38
CA PRO A 215 -15.61 -17.55 2.13
C PRO A 215 -14.91 -16.20 1.88
N LEU A 216 -14.07 -16.09 0.84
CA LEU A 216 -13.28 -14.90 0.55
C LEU A 216 -13.84 -14.02 -0.57
N LEU A 217 -14.95 -14.39 -1.24
CA LEU A 217 -15.50 -13.63 -2.36
C LEU A 217 -17.03 -13.55 -2.33
N TYR A 218 -17.56 -12.32 -2.45
CA TYR A 218 -18.99 -11.99 -2.45
C TYR A 218 -19.62 -12.24 -3.83
N GLU A 219 -20.86 -12.74 -3.87
CA GLU A 219 -21.48 -13.36 -5.06
C GLU A 219 -21.89 -12.37 -6.17
N CYS A 220 -22.14 -11.10 -5.84
CA CYS A 220 -22.66 -10.12 -6.80
C CYS A 220 -21.65 -9.62 -7.84
N ASP A 221 -20.33 -9.77 -7.60
CA ASP A 221 -19.29 -9.35 -8.56
C ASP A 221 -18.62 -10.52 -9.30
N ILE A 222 -18.95 -11.77 -8.95
CA ILE A 222 -18.21 -12.97 -9.38
C ILE A 222 -18.16 -13.13 -10.90
N HIS A 223 -19.23 -12.82 -11.65
CA HIS A 223 -19.22 -13.06 -13.10
C HIS A 223 -18.39 -12.06 -13.91
N LYS A 224 -18.23 -10.81 -13.44
CA LYS A 224 -17.33 -9.81 -14.06
C LYS A 224 -15.92 -9.91 -13.50
N ILE A 225 -15.79 -10.30 -12.24
CA ILE A 225 -14.51 -10.58 -11.60
C ILE A 225 -13.89 -11.82 -12.21
N LYS A 226 -14.58 -12.94 -12.47
CA LYS A 226 -13.98 -14.21 -12.92
C LYS A 226 -13.09 -14.12 -14.17
N THR A 227 -13.46 -13.31 -15.15
CA THR A 227 -12.62 -13.09 -16.36
C THR A 227 -11.38 -12.23 -16.05
N ILE A 228 -11.52 -11.29 -15.11
CA ILE A 228 -10.41 -10.51 -14.55
C ILE A 228 -9.57 -11.38 -13.60
N GLU A 229 -10.20 -12.29 -12.85
CA GLU A 229 -9.66 -13.24 -11.88
C GLU A 229 -8.79 -14.27 -12.58
N ASP A 230 -9.17 -14.78 -13.76
CA ASP A 230 -8.30 -15.70 -14.51
C ASP A 230 -7.01 -15.01 -15.01
N THR A 231 -7.08 -13.70 -15.29
CA THR A 231 -5.91 -12.88 -15.67
C THR A 231 -5.12 -12.41 -14.45
N ILE A 232 -5.80 -12.13 -13.33
CA ILE A 232 -5.24 -11.68 -12.06
C ILE A 232 -4.68 -12.86 -11.26
N ASN A 233 -5.24 -14.06 -11.30
CA ASN A 233 -4.77 -15.26 -10.58
C ASN A 233 -3.37 -15.68 -11.03
N VAL A 234 -2.98 -15.39 -12.28
CA VAL A 234 -1.61 -15.54 -12.78
C VAL A 234 -0.64 -14.52 -12.15
N LYS A 235 -1.15 -13.37 -11.67
CA LYS A 235 -0.40 -12.35 -10.94
C LYS A 235 -0.53 -12.48 -9.40
N LEU A 236 -1.68 -12.91 -8.88
CA LEU A 236 -2.01 -13.07 -7.47
C LEU A 236 -1.26 -14.25 -6.84
N THR A 237 -0.95 -15.28 -7.64
CA THR A 237 -0.02 -16.36 -7.29
C THR A 237 1.41 -15.89 -7.00
N ARG A 238 1.81 -14.66 -7.39
CA ARG A 238 3.19 -14.15 -7.18
C ARG A 238 3.43 -13.41 -5.86
N ASN A 239 2.39 -12.93 -5.19
CA ASN A 239 2.51 -12.16 -3.94
C ASN A 239 1.86 -12.88 -2.77
N ASN A 240 2.26 -14.14 -2.52
CA ASN A 240 1.83 -14.83 -1.32
C ASN A 240 2.86 -14.63 -0.20
N ASP A 241 2.92 -13.41 0.33
CA ASP A 241 3.81 -13.08 1.46
C ASP A 241 3.50 -13.95 2.69
N LEU A 242 2.27 -14.46 2.82
CA LEU A 242 1.92 -15.46 3.82
C LEU A 242 2.63 -16.81 3.56
N GLN A 243 2.63 -17.33 2.33
CA GLN A 243 3.38 -18.53 1.99
C GLN A 243 4.88 -18.34 2.23
N LYS A 244 5.46 -17.22 1.81
CA LYS A 244 6.89 -16.92 2.05
C LYS A 244 7.22 -16.91 3.53
N LEU A 245 6.40 -16.22 4.34
CA LEU A 245 6.53 -16.20 5.79
C LEU A 245 6.46 -17.61 6.38
N LEU A 246 5.45 -18.40 6.00
CA LEU A 246 5.29 -19.77 6.48
C LEU A 246 6.46 -20.67 6.02
N HIS A 247 6.97 -20.47 4.80
CA HIS A 247 8.15 -21.18 4.30
C HIS A 247 9.37 -20.89 5.15
N GLU A 248 9.63 -19.62 5.44
CA GLU A 248 10.74 -19.19 6.29
C GLU A 248 10.63 -19.78 7.70
N VAL A 249 9.43 -19.83 8.28
CA VAL A 249 9.18 -20.48 9.58
C VAL A 249 9.48 -21.99 9.52
N ILE A 250 9.08 -22.67 8.46
CA ILE A 250 9.35 -24.10 8.28
C ILE A 250 10.84 -24.36 8.06
N LYS A 251 11.52 -23.49 7.31
CA LYS A 251 12.97 -23.52 7.03
C LYS A 251 13.79 -23.38 8.31
N ASN A 252 13.31 -22.60 9.27
CA ASN A 252 13.96 -22.40 10.57
C ASN A 252 13.56 -23.45 11.64
N ASP A 253 13.04 -24.61 11.22
CA ASP A 253 12.58 -25.71 12.10
C ASP A 253 11.50 -25.29 13.12
N CYS A 254 10.65 -24.33 12.76
CA CYS A 254 9.53 -23.88 13.59
C CYS A 254 8.16 -24.40 13.11
N LEU A 255 8.13 -25.53 12.38
CA LEU A 255 6.89 -26.15 11.92
C LEU A 255 5.92 -26.49 13.08
N ASN A 256 6.45 -26.80 14.28
CA ASN A 256 5.64 -27.08 15.47
C ASN A 256 4.75 -25.90 15.88
N ASP A 257 5.15 -24.66 15.60
CA ASP A 257 4.34 -23.48 15.92
C ASP A 257 3.15 -23.29 14.96
N LEU A 258 3.20 -23.94 13.79
CA LEU A 258 2.18 -23.86 12.74
C LEU A 258 1.11 -24.97 12.86
N ILE A 259 1.41 -26.04 13.61
CA ILE A 259 0.58 -27.25 13.70
C ILE A 259 0.25 -27.59 15.16
N SER A 260 -0.81 -28.37 15.38
CA SER A 260 -1.15 -28.85 16.73
C SER A 260 -0.58 -30.24 17.06
N ARG A 261 0.05 -30.93 16.10
CA ARG A 261 0.49 -32.35 16.24
C ARG A 261 1.98 -32.49 16.59
N PRO A 262 2.39 -33.60 17.25
CA PRO A 262 3.78 -33.84 17.64
C PRO A 262 4.75 -33.98 16.45
N SER A 263 6.04 -33.79 16.74
CA SER A 263 7.15 -33.71 15.77
C SER A 263 7.38 -34.94 14.90
N ALA A 264 6.92 -36.13 15.32
CA ALA A 264 7.13 -37.39 14.61
C ALA A 264 6.60 -37.41 13.17
N PHE A 265 5.74 -36.46 12.80
CA PHE A 265 5.10 -36.39 11.48
C PHE A 265 5.65 -35.28 10.55
N HIS A 266 6.72 -34.58 10.92
CA HIS A 266 7.23 -33.44 10.13
C HIS A 266 7.48 -33.77 8.66
N LYS A 267 8.11 -34.91 8.34
CA LYS A 267 8.37 -35.31 6.95
C LYS A 267 7.09 -35.54 6.15
N LYS A 268 6.08 -36.16 6.77
CA LYS A 268 4.77 -36.40 6.14
C LYS A 268 4.03 -35.08 5.92
N ILE A 269 4.04 -34.20 6.90
CA ILE A 269 3.41 -32.88 6.83
C ILE A 269 4.07 -32.01 5.75
N LYS A 270 5.41 -31.91 5.73
CA LYS A 270 6.17 -31.21 4.68
C LYS A 270 5.80 -31.70 3.28
N GLY A 271 5.65 -33.02 3.10
CA GLY A 271 5.18 -33.59 1.83
C GLY A 271 3.73 -33.22 1.49
N GLN A 272 2.82 -33.21 2.47
CA GLN A 272 1.41 -32.84 2.26
C GLN A 272 1.20 -31.36 1.90
N ILE A 273 2.06 -30.48 2.39
CA ILE A 273 2.00 -29.03 2.07
C ILE A 273 2.89 -28.64 0.89
N ASN A 274 3.49 -29.61 0.20
CA ASN A 274 4.41 -29.38 -0.92
C ASN A 274 5.61 -28.49 -0.55
N TYR A 275 6.16 -28.64 0.66
CA TYR A 275 7.32 -27.87 1.08
C TYR A 275 8.59 -28.32 0.33
N ASN A 276 9.25 -27.36 -0.33
CA ASN A 276 10.56 -27.54 -0.95
C ASN A 276 11.54 -26.50 -0.39
N GLU A 277 12.58 -26.98 0.30
CA GLU A 277 13.59 -26.13 0.95
C GLU A 277 14.35 -25.22 -0.03
N LYS A 278 14.53 -25.66 -1.28
CA LYS A 278 15.23 -24.89 -2.32
C LYS A 278 14.36 -23.83 -2.99
N ASP A 279 13.05 -23.88 -2.77
CA ASP A 279 12.08 -23.00 -3.41
C ASP A 279 11.58 -21.95 -2.43
N GLU A 280 12.32 -20.85 -2.33
CA GLU A 280 11.97 -19.73 -1.45
C GLU A 280 10.66 -19.05 -1.85
N SER A 281 10.24 -19.22 -3.10
CA SER A 281 8.98 -18.73 -3.66
C SER A 281 7.86 -19.78 -3.67
N GLY A 282 8.13 -20.97 -3.13
CA GLY A 282 7.38 -22.17 -3.50
C GLY A 282 5.91 -22.13 -3.16
N GLU A 283 5.13 -22.80 -4.01
CA GLU A 283 3.68 -23.01 -3.86
C GLU A 283 3.40 -23.94 -2.67
N LEU A 284 3.51 -23.39 -1.46
CA LEU A 284 3.10 -24.06 -0.23
C LEU A 284 1.59 -24.23 -0.23
N VAL A 285 1.11 -25.47 -0.14
CA VAL A 285 -0.32 -25.74 -0.06
C VAL A 285 -0.84 -25.31 1.32
N LEU A 286 -1.59 -24.21 1.35
CA LEU A 286 -2.22 -23.69 2.56
C LEU A 286 -3.46 -24.52 2.90
N ASN A 287 -3.31 -25.48 3.82
CA ASN A 287 -4.39 -26.35 4.27
C ASN A 287 -4.64 -26.15 5.78
N GLU A 288 -5.82 -25.65 6.14
CA GLU A 288 -6.22 -25.35 7.53
C GLU A 288 -6.32 -26.58 8.45
N LEU A 289 -6.52 -27.78 7.87
CA LEU A 289 -6.52 -29.04 8.63
C LEU A 289 -5.10 -29.47 9.02
N ILE A 290 -4.09 -28.97 8.29
CA ILE A 290 -2.68 -29.29 8.53
C ILE A 290 -2.02 -28.15 9.32
N LEU A 291 -2.13 -26.92 8.81
CA LEU A 291 -1.58 -25.70 9.38
C LEU A 291 -2.64 -25.04 10.26
N THR A 292 -2.76 -25.50 11.50
CA THR A 292 -3.80 -25.06 12.44
C THR A 292 -3.74 -23.57 12.76
N ILE A 293 -2.56 -22.93 12.57
CA ILE A 293 -2.42 -21.47 12.69
C ILE A 293 -3.34 -20.70 11.73
N LEU A 294 -3.69 -21.27 10.57
CA LEU A 294 -4.57 -20.61 9.60
C LEU A 294 -5.98 -20.39 10.17
N ASN A 295 -6.44 -21.25 11.09
CA ASN A 295 -7.72 -21.05 11.79
C ASN A 295 -7.64 -19.85 12.75
N GLU A 296 -6.55 -19.71 13.50
CA GLU A 296 -6.32 -18.56 14.36
C GLU A 296 -6.26 -17.26 13.54
N LEU A 297 -5.59 -17.30 12.38
CA LEU A 297 -5.54 -16.15 11.45
C LEU A 297 -6.91 -15.75 10.95
N LYS A 298 -7.73 -16.72 10.53
CA LYS A 298 -9.07 -16.46 10.00
C LYS A 298 -9.96 -15.81 11.05
N ILE A 299 -9.91 -16.30 12.29
CA ILE A 299 -10.64 -15.71 13.41
C ILE A 299 -10.19 -14.26 13.63
N LEU A 300 -8.87 -14.02 13.70
CA LEU A 300 -8.34 -12.68 13.91
C LEU A 300 -8.55 -11.73 12.73
N TYR A 301 -8.58 -12.23 11.51
CA TYR A 301 -8.82 -11.43 10.31
C TYR A 301 -10.24 -10.88 10.26
N HIS A 302 -11.22 -11.62 10.81
CA HIS A 302 -12.61 -11.19 10.92
C HIS A 302 -12.97 -10.61 12.30
N ASP A 303 -11.98 -10.41 13.17
CA ASP A 303 -12.20 -9.81 14.48
C ASP A 303 -12.46 -8.29 14.35
N ASP A 304 -13.35 -7.76 15.17
CA ASP A 304 -13.67 -6.32 15.20
C ASP A 304 -12.47 -5.44 15.61
N ILE A 305 -11.34 -6.05 15.99
CA ILE A 305 -10.06 -5.40 16.22
C ILE A 305 -9.66 -4.46 15.07
N HIS A 306 -9.92 -4.84 13.81
CA HIS A 306 -9.60 -4.03 12.63
C HIS A 306 -10.44 -2.75 12.58
N LYS A 307 -11.69 -2.81 13.07
CA LYS A 307 -12.56 -1.62 13.19
C LYS A 307 -12.00 -0.63 14.19
N LYS A 308 -11.46 -1.13 15.31
CA LYS A 308 -10.80 -0.28 16.32
C LYS A 308 -9.50 0.34 15.78
N MET A 309 -8.72 -0.44 15.04
CA MET A 309 -7.49 0.05 14.40
C MET A 309 -7.78 1.05 13.28
N GLY A 310 -8.97 1.01 12.67
CA GLY A 310 -9.34 1.88 11.54
C GLY A 310 -8.63 1.53 10.24
N TYR A 311 -7.88 0.42 10.22
CA TYR A 311 -7.25 -0.15 9.04
C TYR A 311 -7.15 -1.68 9.20
N PRO A 312 -7.50 -2.47 8.17
CA PRO A 312 -7.42 -3.92 8.22
C PRO A 312 -5.97 -4.39 8.03
N LEU A 313 -5.53 -5.31 8.87
CA LEU A 313 -4.27 -6.02 8.67
C LEU A 313 -4.45 -7.11 7.61
N GLN A 314 -3.47 -7.24 6.70
CA GLN A 314 -3.45 -8.38 5.78
C GLN A 314 -3.08 -9.67 6.54
N LEU A 315 -3.51 -10.83 6.04
CA LEU A 315 -3.32 -12.13 6.69
C LEU A 315 -1.87 -12.41 7.11
N TRP A 316 -0.89 -12.04 6.27
CA TRP A 316 0.53 -12.24 6.59
C TRP A 316 1.01 -11.35 7.73
N HIS A 317 0.50 -10.12 7.88
CA HIS A 317 0.79 -9.26 9.04
C HIS A 317 0.26 -9.90 10.33
N ILE A 318 -0.99 -10.38 10.31
CA ILE A 318 -1.60 -11.06 11.46
C ILE A 318 -0.78 -12.31 11.82
N CYS A 319 -0.31 -13.06 10.81
CA CYS A 319 0.53 -14.24 11.01
C CYS A 319 1.89 -13.90 11.60
N ALA A 320 2.57 -12.88 11.10
CA ALA A 320 3.83 -12.41 11.66
C ALA A 320 3.65 -12.03 13.13
N ILE A 321 2.57 -11.31 13.48
CA ILE A 321 2.27 -10.94 14.87
C ILE A 321 2.00 -12.16 15.74
N LEU A 322 1.19 -13.13 15.28
CA LEU A 322 0.91 -14.35 16.03
C LEU A 322 2.17 -15.17 16.31
N LEU A 323 3.01 -15.34 15.30
CA LEU A 323 4.28 -16.07 15.40
C LEU A 323 5.25 -15.37 16.35
N TYR A 324 5.37 -14.05 16.24
CA TYR A 324 6.28 -13.27 17.08
C TYR A 324 5.83 -13.22 18.55
N CYS A 325 4.54 -12.94 18.81
CA CYS A 325 4.06 -12.72 20.18
C CYS A 325 3.69 -14.01 20.93
N GLY A 326 3.32 -15.08 20.22
CA GLY A 326 2.64 -16.22 20.84
C GLY A 326 3.34 -17.57 20.71
N LYS A 327 4.46 -17.64 19.97
CA LYS A 327 5.04 -18.92 19.56
C LYS A 327 6.55 -18.96 19.82
N SER A 328 7.09 -20.18 19.86
CA SER A 328 8.50 -20.42 20.22
C SER A 328 9.49 -19.92 19.17
N CYS A 329 9.03 -19.74 17.92
CA CYS A 329 9.83 -19.24 16.82
C CYS A 329 10.42 -17.84 17.04
N ASN A 330 9.86 -17.02 17.94
CA ASN A 330 10.34 -15.67 18.19
C ASN A 330 11.86 -15.61 18.45
N GLU A 331 12.41 -16.57 19.21
CA GLU A 331 13.84 -16.61 19.53
C GLU A 331 14.75 -16.68 18.30
N LYS A 332 14.28 -17.31 17.22
CA LYS A 332 15.02 -17.47 15.96
C LYS A 332 14.81 -16.32 14.97
N PHE A 333 13.74 -15.53 15.13
CA PHE A 333 13.36 -14.44 14.21
C PHE A 333 13.83 -13.04 14.64
N ASN A 334 14.66 -12.96 15.69
CA ASN A 334 15.08 -11.72 16.35
C ASN A 334 15.70 -10.61 15.46
N ILE A 335 16.04 -10.87 14.20
CA ILE A 335 16.74 -9.89 13.34
C ILE A 335 15.83 -9.29 12.24
N ILE A 336 14.87 -10.04 11.70
CA ILE A 336 14.06 -9.57 10.55
C ILE A 336 12.78 -8.87 11.02
N ILE A 337 12.20 -9.30 12.15
CA ILE A 337 10.93 -8.75 12.67
C ILE A 337 11.13 -7.48 13.53
N GLY A 338 12.34 -7.25 14.07
CA GLY A 338 12.68 -5.99 14.74
C GLY A 338 12.52 -4.76 13.83
N LEU A 339 12.70 -4.94 12.52
CA LEU A 339 12.42 -3.89 11.51
C LEU A 339 10.92 -3.71 11.27
N ILE A 340 10.11 -4.76 11.35
CA ILE A 340 8.64 -4.67 11.25
C ILE A 340 8.05 -3.94 12.48
N TRP A 341 8.65 -4.10 13.66
CA TRP A 341 8.18 -3.49 14.92
C TRP A 341 8.70 -2.07 15.21
N ILE A 342 9.83 -1.63 14.64
CA ILE A 342 10.20 -0.19 14.70
C ILE A 342 9.18 0.67 13.93
N PHE A 343 8.30 0.03 13.16
CA PHE A 343 7.44 0.63 12.16
C PHE A 343 5.94 0.34 12.36
N ILE A 344 5.53 -0.42 13.38
CA ILE A 344 4.14 -0.52 13.87
C ILE A 344 4.10 -0.03 15.30
#